data_AF-A0A956I949-F1
#
_entry.id   AF-A0A956I949-F1
#
_cell.length_a   1.000
_cell.length_b   1.000
_cell.length_c   1.000
_cell.angle_alpha   90.00
_cell.angle_beta   90.00
_cell.angle_gamma   90.00
#
_symmetry.space_group_name_H-M   'P 1'
#
loop_
_entity.id
_entity.type
_entity.pdbx_description
1 polymer ?
#
loop_
_entity_poly.entity_id
_entity_poly.type
_entity_poly.pdbx_seq_one_letter_code
_entity_poly.pdbx_strand_id
1 'polypeptide(L)'
;MELPPPFSRWRRTLRPSFAKELPPGLRTPEGRTLPDDASLRLFDRLASGLAPRDVDAVRAACTPDSLDRWLLASVNAWEEAGGPATEAWVFRGLAAFGKDAVVRAVGRRIERWAKAKHIGWSVHGITVLTNAGSDLAVLTLTRLAQAANDGRVREEASNALERLASARGVPREELEEAALPQLGFEEGRARLSYGPRQFDVELDEHLVPWVVVDGARQAKAPAARKSDDPDEAKEARALFRSWTLELASITRTRLRMLEEAMRTERRWSRDELVARWVEPAIVRPLTRRVLFTTSQGVCFRVDDDGTFATVDDETLTLDAADLVGVAHPLPIAEEERARWRRVFEDYALLPAFPQLDRDVHAWPEDSLADSVDPRFRGQLVHPARLRRLTELGWRERGWGGAVRELTLALPENVAVHLRFEPGYVVTDLGRSDARVELDDVALEGRRVDFGDLSPVVRSELARDLASLHALLPA
;
A
#
# COMPACT_ATOMS: atom_id res chain seq x y z
N MET A 1 -1.12 -40.32 -20.33
CA MET A 1 -2.14 -39.87 -19.36
C MET A 1 -3.08 -38.93 -20.08
N GLU A 2 -4.39 -39.14 -19.98
CA GLU A 2 -5.38 -38.31 -20.66
C GLU A 2 -5.51 -36.96 -19.94
N LEU A 3 -5.53 -35.86 -20.70
CA LEU A 3 -5.64 -34.52 -20.15
C LEU A 3 -7.07 -34.27 -19.63
N PRO A 4 -7.26 -33.63 -18.46
CA PRO A 4 -8.60 -33.23 -18.04
C PRO A 4 -9.10 -32.08 -18.93
N PRO A 5 -10.43 -31.90 -19.08
CA PRO A 5 -10.98 -30.65 -19.59
C PRO A 5 -10.49 -29.46 -18.72
N PRO A 6 -10.20 -28.29 -19.31
CA PRO A 6 -10.39 -27.95 -20.72
C PRO A 6 -9.23 -28.37 -21.64
N PHE A 7 -8.10 -28.82 -21.09
CA PHE A 7 -6.88 -29.10 -21.85
C PHE A 7 -7.06 -30.18 -22.93
N SER A 8 -7.88 -31.20 -22.69
CA SER A 8 -8.20 -32.22 -23.70
C SER A 8 -9.01 -31.70 -24.89
N ARG A 9 -9.71 -30.57 -24.75
CA ARG A 9 -10.55 -29.97 -25.82
C ARG A 9 -9.75 -29.08 -26.75
N TRP A 10 -8.71 -28.43 -26.25
CA TRP A 10 -7.81 -27.60 -27.06
C TRP A 10 -6.89 -28.50 -27.84
N ARG A 11 -6.66 -28.28 -29.13
CA ARG A 11 -5.75 -29.13 -29.95
C ARG A 11 -4.44 -28.45 -30.33
N ARG A 12 -4.40 -27.13 -30.30
CA ARG A 12 -3.23 -26.33 -30.65
C ARG A 12 -2.30 -26.21 -29.46
N THR A 13 -1.01 -26.18 -29.75
CA THR A 13 0.08 -26.03 -28.79
C THR A 13 0.98 -24.91 -29.24
N LEU A 14 1.49 -24.13 -28.29
CA LEU A 14 2.47 -23.08 -28.54
C LEU A 14 3.61 -23.23 -27.55
N ARG A 15 4.85 -23.22 -28.05
CA ARG A 15 6.03 -22.96 -27.23
C ARG A 15 6.50 -21.55 -27.55
N PRO A 16 6.34 -20.58 -26.63
CA PRO A 16 6.74 -19.21 -26.91
C PRO A 16 8.26 -19.08 -26.99
N SER A 17 8.70 -18.02 -27.67
CA SER A 17 10.13 -17.77 -27.93
C SER A 17 10.97 -17.61 -26.65
N PHE A 18 10.35 -17.16 -25.55
CA PHE A 18 11.01 -17.01 -24.26
C PHE A 18 11.13 -18.32 -23.45
N ALA A 19 10.32 -19.34 -23.74
CA ALA A 19 10.26 -20.58 -22.96
C ALA A 19 11.30 -21.62 -23.42
N LYS A 20 12.58 -21.33 -23.12
CA LYS A 20 13.69 -22.28 -23.33
C LYS A 20 13.46 -23.58 -22.58
N GLU A 21 12.98 -23.49 -21.35
CA GLU A 21 12.47 -24.60 -20.54
C GLU A 21 10.99 -24.38 -20.25
N LEU A 22 10.26 -25.47 -20.03
CA LEU A 22 8.86 -25.35 -19.61
C LEU A 22 8.79 -24.96 -18.12
N PRO A 23 7.79 -24.14 -17.73
CA PRO A 23 7.53 -23.87 -16.33
C PRO A 23 7.27 -25.16 -15.54
N PRO A 24 7.35 -25.11 -14.19
CA PRO A 24 6.94 -26.22 -13.34
C PRO A 24 5.54 -26.73 -13.72
N GLY A 25 5.38 -28.06 -13.74
CA GLY A 25 4.15 -28.69 -14.18
C GLY A 25 2.92 -28.26 -13.36
N LEU A 26 1.82 -28.01 -14.08
CA LEU A 26 0.50 -27.78 -13.48
C LEU A 26 0.06 -29.04 -12.72
N ARG A 27 -0.65 -28.89 -11.60
CA ARG A 27 -1.10 -30.03 -10.78
C ARG A 27 -2.61 -30.00 -10.62
N THR A 28 -3.27 -31.14 -10.79
CA THR A 28 -4.71 -31.28 -10.51
C THR A 28 -4.98 -31.20 -9.01
N PRO A 29 -6.23 -30.89 -8.59
CA PRO A 29 -6.62 -30.93 -7.18
C PRO A 29 -6.31 -32.26 -6.48
N GLU A 30 -6.29 -33.37 -7.21
CA GLU A 30 -5.91 -34.69 -6.68
C GLU A 30 -4.39 -34.90 -6.57
N GLY A 31 -3.57 -33.84 -6.73
CA GLY A 31 -2.12 -33.89 -6.57
C GLY A 31 -1.34 -34.43 -7.78
N ARG A 32 -2.02 -34.73 -8.89
CA ARG A 32 -1.38 -35.28 -10.10
C ARG A 32 -0.75 -34.17 -10.94
N THR A 33 0.51 -34.34 -11.34
CA THR A 33 1.16 -33.42 -12.27
C THR A 33 0.68 -33.67 -13.71
N LEU A 34 0.16 -32.64 -14.36
CA LEU A 34 -0.28 -32.69 -15.75
C LEU A 34 0.94 -32.79 -16.70
N PRO A 35 0.80 -33.48 -17.85
CA PRO A 35 1.86 -33.53 -18.85
C PRO A 35 2.20 -32.15 -19.41
N ASP A 36 3.43 -31.97 -19.91
CA ASP A 36 3.95 -30.74 -20.54
C ASP A 36 3.04 -30.15 -21.61
N ASP A 37 2.32 -31.01 -22.31
CA ASP A 37 1.34 -30.65 -23.34
C ASP A 37 0.20 -29.77 -22.80
N ALA A 38 -0.15 -29.88 -21.51
CA ALA A 38 -1.08 -28.96 -20.85
C ALA A 38 -0.54 -27.52 -20.83
N SER A 39 0.75 -27.34 -20.49
CA SER A 39 1.42 -26.03 -20.48
C SER A 39 1.46 -25.43 -21.88
N LEU A 40 1.79 -26.22 -22.90
CA LEU A 40 1.85 -25.77 -24.29
C LEU A 40 0.47 -25.35 -24.83
N ARG A 41 -0.59 -26.09 -24.47
CA ARG A 41 -1.97 -25.71 -24.82
C ARG A 41 -2.39 -24.44 -24.10
N LEU A 42 -2.04 -24.29 -22.81
CA LEU A 42 -2.36 -23.07 -22.06
C LEU A 42 -1.65 -21.84 -22.64
N PHE A 43 -0.39 -21.96 -23.03
CA PHE A 43 0.33 -20.89 -23.74
C PHE A 43 -0.39 -20.47 -25.03
N ASP A 44 -0.79 -21.43 -25.90
CA ASP A 44 -1.50 -21.12 -27.14
C ASP A 44 -2.79 -20.35 -26.87
N ARG A 45 -3.54 -20.77 -25.85
CA ARG A 45 -4.79 -20.11 -25.49
C ARG A 45 -4.59 -18.72 -24.88
N LEU A 46 -3.57 -18.51 -24.06
CA LEU A 46 -3.24 -17.19 -23.53
C LEU A 46 -2.78 -16.23 -24.63
N ALA A 47 -1.95 -16.70 -25.56
CA ALA A 47 -1.50 -15.93 -26.72
C ALA A 47 -2.68 -15.53 -27.64
N SER A 48 -3.55 -16.48 -27.93
CA SER A 48 -4.71 -16.30 -28.83
C SER A 48 -5.91 -15.62 -28.17
N GLY A 49 -5.93 -15.50 -26.84
CA GLY A 49 -7.05 -15.00 -26.06
C GLY A 49 -7.88 -16.12 -25.42
N LEU A 50 -8.08 -16.00 -24.11
CA LEU A 50 -8.79 -16.97 -23.29
C LEU A 50 -10.18 -16.43 -22.93
N ALA A 51 -11.24 -17.20 -23.22
CA ALA A 51 -12.60 -16.80 -22.86
C ALA A 51 -12.85 -16.98 -21.35
N PRO A 52 -13.77 -16.23 -20.72
CA PRO A 52 -14.06 -16.37 -19.28
C PRO A 52 -14.36 -17.80 -18.84
N ARG A 53 -15.20 -18.53 -19.58
CA ARG A 53 -15.50 -19.96 -19.30
C ARG A 53 -14.28 -20.87 -19.29
N ASP A 54 -13.25 -20.54 -20.08
CA ASP A 54 -12.02 -21.31 -20.16
C ASP A 54 -11.10 -20.99 -18.97
N VAL A 55 -11.16 -19.75 -18.45
CA VAL A 55 -10.48 -19.36 -17.19
C VAL A 55 -11.02 -20.20 -16.03
N ASP A 56 -12.34 -20.26 -15.87
CA ASP A 56 -12.98 -21.02 -14.80
C ASP A 56 -12.65 -22.52 -14.89
N ALA A 57 -12.66 -23.07 -16.10
CA ALA A 57 -12.31 -24.46 -16.34
C ALA A 57 -10.85 -24.78 -15.98
N VAL A 58 -9.90 -23.89 -16.29
CA VAL A 58 -8.49 -24.06 -15.87
C VAL A 58 -8.34 -23.96 -14.36
N ARG A 59 -9.03 -23.01 -13.72
CA ARG A 59 -9.03 -22.86 -12.25
C ARG A 59 -9.56 -24.10 -11.55
N ALA A 60 -10.59 -24.74 -12.10
CA ALA A 60 -11.12 -26.00 -11.57
C ALA A 60 -10.16 -27.18 -11.81
N ALA A 61 -9.43 -27.19 -12.93
CA ALA A 61 -8.56 -28.30 -13.31
C ALA A 61 -7.18 -28.28 -12.64
N CYS A 62 -6.75 -27.15 -12.05
CA CYS A 62 -5.43 -26.98 -11.47
C CYS A 62 -5.48 -26.42 -10.05
N THR A 63 -4.53 -26.83 -9.19
CA THR A 63 -4.32 -26.21 -7.88
C THR A 63 -3.82 -24.77 -8.05
N PRO A 64 -4.30 -23.81 -7.22
CA PRO A 64 -3.85 -22.42 -7.25
C PRO A 64 -2.33 -22.27 -7.19
N ASP A 65 -1.67 -23.00 -6.29
CA ASP A 65 -0.21 -22.97 -6.10
C ASP A 65 0.56 -23.43 -7.34
N SER A 66 0.07 -24.45 -8.04
CA SER A 66 0.71 -24.89 -9.29
C SER A 66 0.56 -23.85 -10.40
N LEU A 67 -0.59 -23.18 -10.49
CA LEU A 67 -0.82 -22.10 -11.45
C LEU A 67 0.08 -20.90 -11.14
N ASP A 68 0.16 -20.47 -9.88
CA ASP A 68 1.01 -19.34 -9.48
C ASP A 68 2.49 -19.63 -9.77
N ARG A 69 2.99 -20.84 -9.44
CA ARG A 69 4.38 -21.22 -9.77
C ARG A 69 4.62 -21.25 -11.29
N TRP A 70 3.68 -21.80 -12.06
CA TRP A 70 3.76 -21.84 -13.51
C TRP A 70 3.80 -20.43 -14.13
N LEU A 71 2.94 -19.54 -13.64
CA LEU A 71 2.87 -18.14 -14.08
C LEU A 71 4.13 -17.36 -13.73
N LEU A 72 4.64 -17.53 -12.51
CA LEU A 72 5.84 -16.83 -12.04
C LEU A 72 7.10 -17.29 -12.78
N ALA A 73 7.21 -18.58 -13.09
CA ALA A 73 8.28 -19.10 -13.94
C ALA A 73 8.15 -18.57 -15.37
N SER A 74 6.93 -18.47 -15.90
CA SER A 74 6.70 -17.93 -17.25
C SER A 74 7.11 -16.46 -17.37
N VAL A 75 6.74 -15.60 -16.43
CA VAL A 75 7.14 -14.18 -16.48
C VAL A 75 8.64 -14.00 -16.21
N ASN A 76 9.26 -14.84 -15.36
CA ASN A 76 10.71 -14.85 -15.19
C ASN A 76 11.43 -15.17 -16.50
N ALA A 77 11.03 -16.25 -17.18
CA ALA A 77 11.61 -16.63 -18.46
C ALA A 77 11.40 -15.54 -19.54
N TRP A 78 10.23 -14.89 -19.54
CA TRP A 78 9.96 -13.75 -20.41
C TRP A 78 10.88 -12.55 -20.10
N GLU A 79 11.07 -12.19 -18.82
CA GLU A 79 12.00 -11.14 -18.40
C GLU A 79 13.45 -11.47 -18.79
N GLU A 80 13.90 -12.70 -18.55
CA GLU A 80 15.25 -13.19 -18.89
C GLU A 80 15.52 -13.20 -20.41
N ALA A 81 14.47 -13.39 -21.22
CA ALA A 81 14.54 -13.27 -22.67
C ALA A 81 14.53 -11.82 -23.17
N GLY A 82 14.61 -10.82 -22.27
CA GLY A 82 14.58 -9.40 -22.61
C GLY A 82 13.17 -8.85 -22.84
N GLY A 83 12.14 -9.59 -22.44
CA GLY A 83 10.73 -9.22 -22.55
C GLY A 83 10.26 -8.96 -23.98
N PRO A 84 10.27 -9.97 -24.87
CA PRO A 84 9.83 -9.83 -26.25
C PRO A 84 8.40 -9.29 -26.32
N ALA A 85 8.22 -8.16 -27.02
CA ALA A 85 6.95 -7.42 -27.05
C ALA A 85 5.80 -8.24 -27.65
N THR A 86 6.07 -9.11 -28.62
CA THR A 86 5.07 -10.02 -29.23
C THR A 86 4.53 -11.05 -28.23
N GLU A 87 5.23 -11.26 -27.12
CA GLU A 87 4.90 -12.25 -26.09
C GLU A 87 4.38 -11.61 -24.79
N ALA A 88 4.08 -10.29 -24.82
CA ALA A 88 3.53 -9.57 -23.66
C ALA A 88 2.15 -10.12 -23.21
N TRP A 89 1.52 -11.01 -23.98
CA TRP A 89 0.32 -11.73 -23.55
C TRP A 89 0.55 -12.58 -22.29
N VAL A 90 1.79 -12.86 -21.87
CA VAL A 90 2.10 -13.55 -20.59
C VAL A 90 1.41 -12.86 -19.39
N PHE A 91 1.27 -11.53 -19.44
CA PHE A 91 0.55 -10.76 -18.43
C PHE A 91 -0.94 -11.06 -18.36
N ARG A 92 -1.56 -11.53 -19.46
CA ARG A 92 -2.96 -12.00 -19.45
C ARG A 92 -3.12 -13.23 -18.57
N GLY A 93 -2.14 -14.14 -18.58
CA GLY A 93 -2.14 -15.31 -17.70
C GLY A 93 -2.04 -14.89 -16.23
N LEU A 94 -1.11 -13.98 -15.92
CA LEU A 94 -0.94 -13.42 -14.59
C LEU A 94 -2.24 -12.76 -14.09
N ALA A 95 -2.88 -11.94 -14.93
CA ALA A 95 -4.13 -11.27 -14.60
C ALA A 95 -5.31 -12.24 -14.47
N ALA A 96 -5.38 -13.26 -15.32
CA ALA A 96 -6.51 -14.20 -15.35
C ALA A 96 -6.48 -15.21 -14.21
N PHE A 97 -5.29 -15.66 -13.79
CA PHE A 97 -5.16 -16.77 -12.83
C PHE A 97 -4.48 -16.39 -11.52
N GLY A 98 -3.59 -15.40 -11.54
CA GLY A 98 -2.70 -15.09 -10.42
C GLY A 98 -3.44 -14.80 -9.12
N LYS A 99 -2.93 -15.35 -8.03
CA LYS A 99 -3.38 -15.08 -6.66
C LYS A 99 -2.33 -14.28 -5.91
N ASP A 100 -2.35 -14.34 -4.57
CA ASP A 100 -1.51 -13.49 -3.73
C ASP A 100 -0.01 -13.73 -3.94
N ALA A 101 0.42 -14.94 -4.32
CA ALA A 101 1.84 -15.16 -4.64
C ALA A 101 2.24 -14.38 -5.91
N VAL A 102 1.36 -14.31 -6.91
CA VAL A 102 1.54 -13.50 -8.12
C VAL A 102 1.49 -12.00 -7.81
N VAL A 103 0.47 -11.53 -7.07
CA VAL A 103 0.32 -10.13 -6.64
C VAL A 103 1.60 -9.64 -5.96
N ARG A 104 2.06 -10.38 -4.96
CA ARG A 104 3.30 -10.11 -4.22
C ARG A 104 4.52 -10.03 -5.12
N ALA A 105 4.68 -11.01 -6.00
CA ALA A 105 5.86 -11.10 -6.84
C ALA A 105 5.86 -10.03 -7.95
N VAL A 106 4.70 -9.72 -8.54
CA VAL A 106 4.53 -8.65 -9.54
C VAL A 106 4.67 -7.27 -8.90
N GLY A 107 4.09 -7.04 -7.72
CA GLY A 107 4.23 -5.80 -6.97
C GLY A 107 5.69 -5.40 -6.72
N ARG A 108 6.56 -6.37 -6.40
CA ARG A 108 8.02 -6.16 -6.25
C ARG A 108 8.77 -5.91 -7.56
N ARG A 109 8.18 -6.27 -8.71
CA ARG A 109 8.78 -6.08 -10.03
C ARG A 109 8.49 -4.71 -10.61
N ILE A 110 7.29 -4.16 -10.36
CA ILE A 110 6.81 -2.89 -10.94
C ILE A 110 7.85 -1.77 -10.80
N GLU A 111 8.36 -1.51 -9.59
CA GLU A 111 9.35 -0.45 -9.40
C GLU A 111 10.73 -0.77 -10.01
N ARG A 112 11.12 -2.05 -10.05
CA ARG A 112 12.37 -2.47 -10.70
C ARG A 112 12.29 -2.28 -12.21
N TRP A 113 11.17 -2.65 -12.82
CA TRP A 113 10.91 -2.41 -14.24
C TRP A 113 10.89 -0.92 -14.55
N ALA A 114 10.24 -0.12 -13.71
CA ALA A 114 10.24 1.34 -13.88
C ALA A 114 11.64 1.95 -13.82
N LYS A 115 12.44 1.53 -12.83
CA LYS A 115 13.85 1.94 -12.70
C LYS A 115 14.68 1.53 -13.91
N ALA A 116 14.42 0.35 -14.47
CA ALA A 116 15.05 -0.16 -15.69
C ALA A 116 14.47 0.45 -16.99
N LYS A 117 13.61 1.48 -16.91
CA LYS A 117 12.96 2.15 -18.06
C LYS A 117 11.99 1.27 -18.85
N HIS A 118 11.54 0.16 -18.28
CA HIS A 118 10.46 -0.68 -18.81
C HIS A 118 9.10 -0.25 -18.23
N ILE A 119 8.68 0.99 -18.50
CA ILE A 119 7.41 1.55 -17.97
C ILE A 119 6.20 0.72 -18.44
N GLY A 120 6.17 0.27 -19.70
CA GLY A 120 5.08 -0.58 -20.20
C GLY A 120 4.89 -1.87 -19.41
N TRP A 121 5.98 -2.49 -18.93
CA TRP A 121 5.91 -3.70 -18.10
C TRP A 121 5.33 -3.38 -16.73
N SER A 122 5.69 -2.21 -16.18
CA SER A 122 5.13 -1.69 -14.92
C SER A 122 3.62 -1.49 -15.02
N VAL A 123 3.14 -0.92 -16.13
CA VAL A 123 1.71 -0.75 -16.41
C VAL A 123 0.99 -2.10 -16.57
N HIS A 124 1.60 -3.07 -17.26
CA HIS A 124 1.06 -4.43 -17.29
C HIS A 124 1.02 -5.07 -15.90
N GLY A 125 2.03 -4.86 -15.07
CA GLY A 125 2.03 -5.28 -13.67
C GLY A 125 0.89 -4.67 -12.86
N ILE A 126 0.65 -3.37 -12.98
CA ILE A 126 -0.50 -2.68 -12.36
C ILE A 126 -1.82 -3.28 -12.84
N THR A 127 -1.92 -3.61 -14.12
CA THR A 127 -3.10 -4.28 -14.69
C THR A 127 -3.31 -5.65 -14.05
N VAL A 128 -2.26 -6.43 -13.82
CA VAL A 128 -2.35 -7.71 -13.09
C VAL A 128 -2.89 -7.48 -11.68
N LEU A 129 -2.37 -6.50 -10.94
CA LEU A 129 -2.86 -6.18 -9.59
C LEU A 129 -4.34 -5.75 -9.61
N THR A 130 -4.71 -4.91 -10.57
CA THR A 130 -6.10 -4.43 -10.75
C THR A 130 -7.06 -5.59 -11.01
N ASN A 131 -6.68 -6.56 -11.85
CA ASN A 131 -7.52 -7.72 -12.14
C ASN A 131 -7.60 -8.70 -10.96
N ALA A 132 -6.50 -8.86 -10.22
CA ALA A 132 -6.51 -9.67 -9.00
C ALA A 132 -7.50 -9.11 -7.99
N GLY A 133 -7.49 -7.78 -7.79
CA GLY A 133 -8.45 -7.07 -6.95
C GLY A 133 -8.51 -7.56 -5.50
N SER A 134 -7.53 -8.33 -5.03
CA SER A 134 -7.46 -8.78 -3.63
C SER A 134 -7.01 -7.64 -2.72
N ASP A 135 -7.21 -7.79 -1.42
CA ASP A 135 -6.80 -6.79 -0.44
C ASP A 135 -5.30 -6.49 -0.49
N LEU A 136 -4.48 -7.51 -0.75
CA LEU A 136 -3.05 -7.33 -0.96
C LEU A 136 -2.77 -6.51 -2.23
N ALA A 137 -3.55 -6.71 -3.29
CA ALA A 137 -3.41 -5.94 -4.51
C ALA A 137 -3.81 -4.48 -4.30
N VAL A 138 -4.91 -4.21 -3.59
CA VAL A 138 -5.34 -2.86 -3.21
C VAL A 138 -4.25 -2.17 -2.42
N LEU A 139 -3.77 -2.74 -1.31
CA LEU A 139 -2.71 -2.09 -0.51
C LEU A 139 -1.38 -1.93 -1.28
N THR A 140 -1.07 -2.86 -2.20
CA THR A 140 0.10 -2.70 -3.08
C THR A 140 -0.07 -1.52 -4.03
N LEU A 141 -1.26 -1.35 -4.61
CA LEU A 141 -1.59 -0.21 -5.47
C LEU A 141 -1.59 1.10 -4.66
N THR A 142 -2.16 1.13 -3.45
CA THR A 142 -2.13 2.29 -2.55
C THR A 142 -0.70 2.75 -2.32
N ARG A 143 0.19 1.83 -1.94
CA ARG A 143 1.62 2.15 -1.77
C ARG A 143 2.26 2.70 -3.05
N LEU A 144 1.96 2.10 -4.20
CA LEU A 144 2.51 2.56 -5.48
C LEU A 144 2.00 3.95 -5.85
N ALA A 145 0.71 4.23 -5.67
CA ALA A 145 0.12 5.53 -5.91
C ALA A 145 0.75 6.62 -5.02
N GLN A 146 1.06 6.29 -3.77
CA GLN A 146 1.62 7.22 -2.79
C GLN A 146 3.14 7.41 -2.92
N ALA A 147 3.90 6.35 -3.26
CA ALA A 147 5.35 6.34 -3.02
C ALA A 147 6.19 5.80 -4.19
N ALA A 148 5.60 5.40 -5.31
CA ALA A 148 6.41 4.96 -6.45
C ALA A 148 7.29 6.12 -6.94
N ASN A 149 8.54 5.83 -7.28
CA ASN A 149 9.48 6.85 -7.72
C ASN A 149 9.14 7.46 -9.09
N ASP A 150 8.49 6.68 -9.96
CA ASP A 150 8.10 7.09 -11.31
C ASP A 150 6.67 7.64 -11.31
N GLY A 151 6.49 8.85 -11.86
CA GLY A 151 5.20 9.54 -11.87
C GLY A 151 4.10 8.79 -12.62
N ARG A 152 4.43 8.10 -13.73
CA ARG A 152 3.44 7.33 -14.50
C ARG A 152 2.99 6.09 -13.74
N VAL A 153 3.89 5.47 -12.97
CA VAL A 153 3.53 4.35 -12.09
C VAL A 153 2.58 4.83 -10.98
N ARG A 154 2.84 6.00 -10.38
CA ARG A 154 1.94 6.59 -9.37
C ARG A 154 0.55 6.86 -9.96
N GLU A 155 0.50 7.53 -11.12
CA GLU A 155 -0.74 7.87 -11.81
C GLU A 155 -1.54 6.62 -12.19
N GLU A 156 -0.91 5.61 -12.77
CA GLU A 156 -1.64 4.40 -13.16
C GLU A 156 -2.08 3.54 -11.98
N ALA A 157 -1.32 3.53 -10.88
CA ALA A 157 -1.76 2.89 -9.65
C ALA A 157 -2.97 3.64 -9.04
N SER A 158 -2.96 4.98 -9.08
CA SER A 158 -4.10 5.81 -8.67
C SER A 158 -5.34 5.49 -9.52
N ASN A 159 -5.21 5.50 -10.85
CA ASN A 159 -6.31 5.19 -11.76
C ASN A 159 -6.83 3.76 -11.57
N ALA A 160 -5.95 2.80 -11.25
CA ALA A 160 -6.33 1.44 -10.93
C ALA A 160 -7.21 1.35 -9.67
N LEU A 161 -6.88 2.10 -8.63
CA LEU A 161 -7.68 2.17 -7.40
C LEU A 161 -9.06 2.79 -7.68
N GLU A 162 -9.14 3.88 -8.45
CA GLU A 162 -10.43 4.46 -8.85
C GLU A 162 -11.30 3.46 -9.62
N ARG A 163 -10.71 2.69 -10.55
CA ARG A 163 -11.44 1.65 -11.28
C ARG A 163 -11.95 0.55 -10.35
N LEU A 164 -11.15 0.11 -9.38
CA LEU A 164 -11.55 -0.89 -8.39
C LEU A 164 -12.67 -0.38 -7.48
N ALA A 165 -12.57 0.87 -7.03
CA ALA A 165 -13.55 1.52 -6.16
C ALA A 165 -14.89 1.67 -6.89
N SER A 166 -14.84 2.20 -8.11
CA SER A 166 -15.99 2.32 -9.01
C SER A 166 -16.67 0.97 -9.29
N ALA A 167 -15.88 -0.07 -9.55
CA ALA A 167 -16.41 -1.42 -9.78
C ALA A 167 -17.10 -2.03 -8.54
N ARG A 168 -16.69 -1.62 -7.33
CA ARG A 168 -17.31 -2.03 -6.07
C ARG A 168 -18.40 -1.07 -5.57
N GLY A 169 -18.60 0.07 -6.23
CA GLY A 169 -19.58 1.08 -5.84
C GLY A 169 -19.26 1.79 -4.52
N VAL A 170 -17.99 1.83 -4.12
CA VAL A 170 -17.53 2.52 -2.90
C VAL A 170 -16.55 3.64 -3.25
N PRO A 171 -16.40 4.66 -2.39
CA PRO A 171 -15.29 5.60 -2.49
C PRO A 171 -13.94 4.89 -2.44
N ARG A 172 -12.93 5.51 -3.04
CA ARG A 172 -11.57 4.95 -3.06
C ARG A 172 -11.00 4.79 -1.65
N GLU A 173 -11.21 5.77 -0.79
CA GLU A 173 -10.72 5.75 0.58
C GLU A 173 -11.30 4.56 1.34
N GLU A 174 -12.60 4.29 1.17
CA GLU A 174 -13.26 3.12 1.77
C GLU A 174 -12.71 1.80 1.21
N LEU A 175 -12.47 1.72 -0.10
CA LEU A 175 -11.82 0.55 -0.72
C LEU A 175 -10.46 0.26 -0.06
N GLU A 176 -9.63 1.29 0.09
CA GLU A 176 -8.29 1.16 0.65
C GLU A 176 -8.35 0.78 2.15
N GLU A 177 -9.23 1.40 2.92
CA GLU A 177 -9.40 1.13 4.35
C GLU A 177 -9.89 -0.30 4.62
N ALA A 178 -10.80 -0.81 3.77
CA ALA A 178 -11.36 -2.15 3.89
C ALA A 178 -10.38 -3.28 3.50
N ALA A 179 -9.26 -2.97 2.83
CA ALA A 179 -8.36 -3.98 2.29
C ALA A 179 -7.47 -4.65 3.36
N LEU A 180 -7.91 -5.77 3.94
CA LEU A 180 -7.27 -6.44 5.08
C LEU A 180 -6.62 -7.79 4.69
N PRO A 181 -5.42 -7.79 4.09
CA PRO A 181 -4.79 -9.03 3.61
C PRO A 181 -4.33 -9.92 4.78
N GLN A 182 -4.97 -11.08 4.95
CA GLN A 182 -4.63 -12.00 6.04
C GLN A 182 -3.23 -12.63 5.91
N LEU A 183 -2.70 -12.78 4.69
CA LEU A 183 -1.40 -13.42 4.40
C LEU A 183 -1.22 -14.85 4.98
N GLY A 184 -2.32 -15.51 5.35
CA GLY A 184 -2.29 -16.82 6.02
C GLY A 184 -2.10 -16.75 7.54
N PHE A 185 -2.26 -15.56 8.14
CA PHE A 185 -2.37 -15.38 9.59
C PHE A 185 -3.83 -15.40 10.04
N GLU A 186 -4.10 -16.17 11.07
CA GLU A 186 -5.37 -16.23 11.80
C GLU A 186 -5.10 -15.75 13.23
N GLU A 187 -5.81 -14.72 13.70
CA GLU A 187 -5.57 -14.11 15.02
C GLU A 187 -4.09 -13.76 15.29
N GLY A 188 -3.38 -13.28 14.25
CA GLY A 188 -1.97 -12.92 14.33
C GLY A 188 -1.00 -14.11 14.42
N ARG A 189 -1.47 -15.32 14.13
CA ARG A 189 -0.69 -16.56 14.15
C ARG A 189 -0.71 -17.27 12.80
N ALA A 190 0.42 -17.86 12.42
CA ALA A 190 0.53 -18.70 11.22
C ALA A 190 1.42 -19.91 11.50
N ARG A 191 1.55 -20.83 10.54
CA ARG A 191 2.39 -22.02 10.67
C ARG A 191 3.27 -22.26 9.44
N LEU A 192 4.50 -22.67 9.68
CA LEU A 192 5.44 -23.13 8.66
C LEU A 192 5.59 -24.66 8.76
N SER A 193 5.46 -25.36 7.63
CA SER A 193 5.69 -26.81 7.55
C SER A 193 7.01 -27.12 6.85
N TYR A 194 7.83 -27.97 7.46
CA TYR A 194 9.00 -28.60 6.85
C TYR A 194 8.73 -30.11 6.69
N GLY A 195 7.46 -30.51 6.52
CA GLY A 195 6.97 -31.87 6.63
C GLY A 195 6.85 -32.31 8.10
N PRO A 196 7.73 -33.20 8.61
CA PRO A 196 7.62 -33.71 9.98
C PRO A 196 7.77 -32.65 11.09
N ARG A 197 8.51 -31.57 10.83
CA ARG A 197 8.66 -30.44 11.75
C ARG A 197 7.77 -29.29 11.30
N GLN A 198 7.03 -28.72 12.25
CA GLN A 198 6.22 -27.54 12.05
C GLN A 198 6.61 -26.47 13.06
N PHE A 199 6.45 -25.21 12.68
CA PHE A 199 6.78 -24.07 13.53
C PHE A 199 5.65 -23.06 13.53
N ASP A 200 5.24 -22.63 14.72
CA ASP A 200 4.32 -21.51 14.86
C ASP A 200 5.04 -20.20 14.57
N VAL A 201 4.30 -19.27 13.99
CA VAL A 201 4.73 -17.90 13.72
C VAL A 201 3.75 -16.97 14.41
N GLU A 202 4.27 -16.04 15.20
CA GLU A 202 3.50 -15.01 15.89
C GLU A 202 3.93 -13.64 15.39
N LEU A 203 2.99 -12.69 15.36
CA LEU A 203 3.30 -11.28 15.15
C LEU A 203 3.55 -10.58 16.50
N ASP A 204 4.51 -9.66 16.52
CA ASP A 204 4.65 -8.70 17.62
C ASP A 204 3.77 -7.45 17.43
N GLU A 205 3.85 -6.50 18.36
CA GLU A 205 3.11 -5.24 18.35
C GLU A 205 3.43 -4.31 17.18
N HIS A 206 4.54 -4.57 16.47
CA HIS A 206 4.95 -3.88 15.26
C HIS A 206 4.62 -4.67 13.99
N LEU A 207 3.85 -5.77 14.13
CA LEU A 207 3.51 -6.73 13.08
C LEU A 207 4.74 -7.40 12.45
N VAL A 208 5.84 -7.52 13.20
CA VAL A 208 7.01 -8.29 12.76
C VAL A 208 6.78 -9.76 13.08
N PRO A 209 6.95 -10.67 12.09
CA PRO A 209 6.74 -12.10 12.32
C PRO A 209 7.95 -12.75 13.01
N TRP A 210 7.67 -13.56 14.03
CA TRP A 210 8.65 -14.33 14.81
C TRP A 210 8.32 -15.81 14.77
N VAL A 211 9.29 -16.67 14.47
CA VAL A 211 9.11 -18.13 14.54
C VAL A 211 9.33 -18.60 15.98
N VAL A 212 8.39 -19.35 16.52
CA VAL A 212 8.49 -19.94 17.86
C VAL A 212 9.16 -21.30 17.77
N VAL A 213 10.28 -21.46 18.47
CA VAL A 213 11.07 -22.70 18.51
C VAL A 213 11.39 -23.01 19.96
N ASP A 214 10.91 -24.16 20.44
CA ASP A 214 11.13 -24.61 21.82
C ASP A 214 10.72 -23.53 22.86
N GLY A 215 9.65 -22.77 22.56
CA GLY A 215 9.14 -21.67 23.39
C GLY A 215 9.85 -20.33 23.21
N ALA A 216 10.92 -20.23 22.40
CA ALA A 216 11.65 -19.00 22.16
C ALA A 216 11.34 -18.39 20.78
N ARG A 217 11.21 -17.05 20.72
CA ARG A 217 11.03 -16.31 19.46
C ARG A 217 12.34 -16.17 18.68
N GLN A 218 12.29 -16.46 17.38
CA GLN A 218 13.41 -16.31 16.45
C GLN A 218 13.03 -15.46 15.23
N ALA A 219 13.84 -14.45 14.91
CA ALA A 219 13.61 -13.56 13.77
C ALA A 219 13.86 -14.22 12.39
N LYS A 220 14.33 -15.47 12.37
CA LYS A 220 14.65 -16.21 11.15
C LYS A 220 14.04 -17.60 11.22
N ALA A 221 13.55 -18.07 10.07
CA ALA A 221 13.10 -19.44 9.93
C ALA A 221 14.25 -20.44 10.25
N PRO A 222 13.99 -21.49 11.04
CA PRO A 222 14.99 -22.50 11.43
C PRO A 222 15.67 -23.17 10.25
N ALA A 223 16.92 -23.58 10.41
CA ALA A 223 17.60 -24.38 9.38
C ALA A 223 16.89 -25.74 9.19
N ALA A 224 16.82 -26.19 7.94
CA ALA A 224 16.34 -27.52 7.61
C ALA A 224 17.31 -28.59 8.15
N ARG A 225 16.76 -29.69 8.64
CA ARG A 225 17.49 -30.88 9.10
C ARG A 225 17.34 -32.01 8.08
N LYS A 226 18.13 -33.07 8.20
CA LYS A 226 18.01 -34.27 7.34
C LYS A 226 16.67 -34.99 7.46
N SER A 227 15.97 -34.80 8.58
CA SER A 227 14.63 -35.34 8.83
C SER A 227 13.51 -34.54 8.17
N ASP A 228 13.81 -33.34 7.68
CA ASP A 228 12.82 -32.42 7.13
C ASP A 228 12.66 -32.69 5.63
N ASP A 229 11.47 -32.40 5.08
CA ASP A 229 11.29 -32.39 3.64
C ASP A 229 12.06 -31.20 3.04
N PRO A 230 13.00 -31.42 2.10
CA PRO A 230 13.87 -30.37 1.60
C PRO A 230 13.12 -29.32 0.76
N ASP A 231 12.06 -29.72 0.05
CA ASP A 231 11.28 -28.82 -0.80
C ASP A 231 10.32 -28.00 0.06
N GLU A 232 9.59 -28.63 1.00
CA GLU A 232 8.73 -27.90 1.94
C GLU A 232 9.54 -26.91 2.78
N ALA A 233 10.71 -27.32 3.29
CA ALA A 233 11.55 -26.43 4.07
C ALA A 233 12.05 -25.23 3.26
N LYS A 234 12.38 -25.42 1.98
CA LYS A 234 12.77 -24.34 1.07
C LYS A 234 11.60 -23.38 0.83
N GLU A 235 10.41 -23.90 0.58
CA GLU A 235 9.19 -23.13 0.36
C GLU A 235 8.77 -22.35 1.60
N ALA A 236 8.71 -22.99 2.77
CA ALA A 236 8.38 -22.37 4.05
C ALA A 236 9.35 -21.25 4.41
N ARG A 237 10.67 -21.45 4.20
CA ARG A 237 11.66 -20.37 4.41
C ARG A 237 11.45 -19.21 3.45
N ALA A 238 11.05 -19.47 2.21
CA ALA A 238 10.74 -18.41 1.23
C ALA A 238 9.46 -17.66 1.60
N LEU A 239 8.44 -18.37 2.06
CA LEU A 239 7.18 -17.81 2.56
C LEU A 239 7.43 -16.89 3.75
N PHE A 240 8.17 -17.34 4.76
CA PHE A 240 8.52 -16.52 5.93
C PHE A 240 9.23 -15.21 5.54
N ARG A 241 10.23 -15.29 4.65
CA ARG A 241 10.89 -14.07 4.12
C ARG A 241 9.92 -13.14 3.41
N SER A 242 8.93 -13.71 2.72
CA SER A 242 7.92 -12.93 2.01
C SER A 242 6.98 -12.22 2.98
N TRP A 243 6.53 -12.89 4.05
CA TRP A 243 5.75 -12.28 5.12
C TRP A 243 6.48 -11.12 5.76
N THR A 244 7.76 -11.26 6.10
CA THR A 244 8.55 -10.16 6.70
C THR A 244 8.52 -8.90 5.83
N LEU A 245 8.67 -9.05 4.51
CA LEU A 245 8.69 -7.90 3.59
C LEU A 245 7.29 -7.30 3.41
N GLU A 246 6.26 -8.13 3.37
CA GLU A 246 4.88 -7.69 3.16
C GLU A 246 4.28 -7.04 4.38
N LEU A 247 4.44 -7.64 5.56
CA LEU A 247 3.95 -7.06 6.82
C LEU A 247 4.62 -5.71 7.06
N ALA A 248 5.92 -5.57 6.78
CA ALA A 248 6.60 -4.28 6.83
C ALA A 248 6.06 -3.27 5.80
N SER A 249 5.60 -3.74 4.63
CA SER A 249 4.95 -2.89 3.63
C SER A 249 3.55 -2.47 4.06
N ILE A 250 2.73 -3.41 4.51
CA ILE A 250 1.35 -3.21 4.99
C ILE A 250 1.36 -2.27 6.18
N THR A 251 2.24 -2.50 7.16
CA THR A 251 2.41 -1.64 8.33
C THR A 251 2.67 -0.20 7.92
N ARG A 252 3.65 0.04 7.04
CA ARG A 252 3.94 1.40 6.56
C ARG A 252 2.76 2.04 5.83
N THR A 253 2.06 1.30 4.98
CA THR A 253 0.88 1.80 4.27
C THR A 253 -0.25 2.14 5.24
N ARG A 254 -0.55 1.26 6.21
CA ARG A 254 -1.61 1.46 7.21
C ARG A 254 -1.32 2.62 8.16
N LEU A 255 -0.09 2.74 8.64
CA LEU A 255 0.32 3.87 9.47
C LEU A 255 0.21 5.20 8.72
N ARG A 256 0.60 5.23 7.45
CA ARG A 256 0.43 6.42 6.62
C ARG A 256 -1.04 6.79 6.41
N MET A 257 -1.93 5.81 6.28
CA MET A 257 -3.37 6.08 6.18
C MET A 257 -3.93 6.68 7.47
N LEU A 258 -3.50 6.19 8.64
CA LEU A 258 -3.90 6.77 9.93
C LEU A 258 -3.36 8.19 10.11
N GLU A 259 -2.10 8.43 9.73
CA GLU A 259 -1.53 9.77 9.74
C GLU A 259 -2.29 10.70 8.77
N GLU A 260 -2.60 10.26 7.56
CA GLU A 260 -3.38 11.04 6.60
C GLU A 260 -4.80 11.32 7.12
N ALA A 261 -5.44 10.35 7.76
CA ALA A 261 -6.75 10.51 8.38
C ALA A 261 -6.74 11.57 9.49
N MET A 262 -5.64 11.68 10.26
CA MET A 262 -5.45 12.75 11.23
C MET A 262 -5.36 14.12 10.53
N ARG A 263 -4.57 14.21 9.46
CA ARG A 263 -4.29 15.47 8.74
C ARG A 263 -5.51 16.01 8.01
N THR A 264 -6.31 15.11 7.44
CA THR A 264 -7.50 15.42 6.64
C THR A 264 -8.79 15.37 7.45
N GLU A 265 -8.68 15.13 8.77
CA GLU A 265 -9.81 15.00 9.69
C GLU A 265 -10.86 13.99 9.24
N ARG A 266 -10.41 12.87 8.65
CA ARG A 266 -11.26 11.74 8.30
C ARG A 266 -12.03 11.27 9.55
N ARG A 267 -13.32 10.96 9.36
CA ARG A 267 -14.23 10.48 10.41
C ARG A 267 -14.90 9.17 10.04
N TRP A 268 -14.85 8.20 10.93
CA TRP A 268 -15.54 6.92 10.81
C TRP A 268 -16.74 6.88 11.73
N SER A 269 -17.75 6.07 11.39
CA SER A 269 -18.66 5.57 12.42
C SER A 269 -17.91 4.64 13.38
N ARG A 270 -18.50 4.37 14.55
CA ARG A 270 -17.99 3.34 15.46
C ARG A 270 -17.76 1.99 14.76
N ASP A 271 -18.73 1.54 13.98
CA ASP A 271 -18.68 0.22 13.33
C ASP A 271 -17.58 0.16 12.27
N GLU A 272 -17.40 1.24 11.51
CA GLU A 272 -16.30 1.36 10.55
C GLU A 272 -14.93 1.35 11.24
N LEU A 273 -14.77 2.10 12.33
CA LEU A 273 -13.53 2.10 13.12
C LEU A 273 -13.22 0.67 13.60
N VAL A 274 -14.21 0.00 14.18
CA VAL A 274 -14.03 -1.35 14.73
C VAL A 274 -13.65 -2.34 13.63
N ALA A 275 -14.43 -2.42 12.56
CA ALA A 275 -14.21 -3.39 11.49
C ALA A 275 -12.90 -3.18 10.73
N ARG A 276 -12.44 -1.93 10.56
CA ARG A 276 -11.27 -1.59 9.73
C ARG A 276 -9.97 -1.49 10.52
N TRP A 277 -10.04 -1.10 11.80
CA TRP A 277 -8.86 -0.72 12.58
C TRP A 277 -8.72 -1.43 13.94
N VAL A 278 -9.79 -1.94 14.54
CA VAL A 278 -9.73 -2.53 15.89
C VAL A 278 -9.82 -4.04 15.87
N GLU A 279 -10.81 -4.60 15.20
CA GLU A 279 -11.04 -6.05 15.17
C GLU A 279 -9.93 -6.82 14.44
N PRO A 280 -9.45 -6.38 13.25
CA PRO A 280 -8.48 -7.16 12.49
C PRO A 280 -7.15 -7.32 13.23
N ALA A 281 -6.72 -8.57 13.46
CA ALA A 281 -5.50 -8.88 14.20
C ALA A 281 -4.21 -8.29 13.58
N ILE A 282 -4.20 -8.11 12.25
CA ILE A 282 -3.09 -7.51 11.49
C ILE A 282 -3.15 -5.96 11.45
N VAL A 283 -4.06 -5.34 12.20
CA VAL A 283 -4.19 -3.87 12.30
C VAL A 283 -4.28 -3.40 13.75
N ARG A 284 -4.99 -4.13 14.63
CA ARG A 284 -5.18 -3.77 16.05
C ARG A 284 -3.89 -3.30 16.75
N PRO A 285 -2.74 -3.98 16.60
CA PRO A 285 -1.51 -3.54 17.25
C PRO A 285 -1.02 -2.15 16.83
N LEU A 286 -1.32 -1.74 15.58
CA LEU A 286 -0.99 -0.40 15.09
C LEU A 286 -1.93 0.64 15.70
N THR A 287 -3.21 0.33 15.77
CA THR A 287 -4.27 1.22 16.27
C THR A 287 -4.12 1.51 17.77
N ARG A 288 -3.65 0.54 18.57
CA ARG A 288 -3.31 0.73 19.99
C ARG A 288 -2.25 1.82 20.23
N ARG A 289 -1.46 2.14 19.21
CA ARG A 289 -0.37 3.13 19.25
C ARG A 289 -0.80 4.50 18.74
N VAL A 290 -2.10 4.73 18.60
CA VAL A 290 -2.71 5.95 18.07
C VAL A 290 -3.78 6.45 19.04
N LEU A 291 -3.79 7.76 19.27
CA LEU A 291 -4.86 8.42 19.99
C LEU A 291 -6.02 8.76 19.04
N PHE A 292 -7.24 8.44 19.45
CA PHE A 292 -8.46 8.77 18.71
C PHE A 292 -9.25 9.86 19.44
N THR A 293 -10.18 10.49 18.73
CA THR A 293 -11.09 11.50 19.29
C THR A 293 -12.48 11.36 18.69
N THR A 294 -13.51 11.66 19.49
CA THR A 294 -14.88 11.80 19.00
C THR A 294 -15.06 13.17 18.35
N SER A 295 -16.14 13.36 17.59
CA SER A 295 -16.52 14.67 17.04
C SER A 295 -16.76 15.75 18.11
N GLN A 296 -16.99 15.35 19.36
CA GLN A 296 -17.12 16.23 20.53
C GLN A 296 -15.77 16.55 21.21
N GLY A 297 -14.65 16.00 20.70
CA GLY A 297 -13.31 16.25 21.23
C GLY A 297 -12.90 15.34 22.39
N VAL A 298 -13.67 14.29 22.69
CA VAL A 298 -13.30 13.32 23.74
C VAL A 298 -12.21 12.40 23.19
N CYS A 299 -11.00 12.49 23.73
CA CYS A 299 -9.88 11.64 23.33
C CYS A 299 -9.94 10.27 24.00
N PHE A 300 -9.48 9.23 23.30
CA PHE A 300 -9.44 7.85 23.81
C PHE A 300 -8.38 6.99 23.10
N ARG A 301 -7.92 5.94 23.77
CA ARG A 301 -7.06 4.89 23.19
C ARG A 301 -7.86 3.61 22.95
N VAL A 302 -7.32 2.74 22.10
CA VAL A 302 -7.79 1.36 21.94
C VAL A 302 -6.95 0.46 22.84
N ASP A 303 -7.59 -0.42 23.60
CA ASP A 303 -6.93 -1.38 24.49
C ASP A 303 -6.63 -2.73 23.80
N ASP A 304 -5.94 -3.62 24.50
CA ASP A 304 -5.46 -4.92 23.99
C ASP A 304 -6.60 -5.84 23.51
N ASP A 305 -7.73 -5.76 24.21
CA ASP A 305 -8.97 -6.50 23.93
C ASP A 305 -9.88 -5.78 22.91
N GLY A 306 -9.48 -4.61 22.42
CA GLY A 306 -10.24 -3.80 21.48
C GLY A 306 -11.30 -2.90 22.10
N THR A 307 -11.37 -2.82 23.44
CA THR A 307 -12.19 -1.80 24.12
C THR A 307 -11.55 -0.42 24.01
N PHE A 308 -12.32 0.62 24.37
CA PHE A 308 -11.84 2.01 24.36
C PHE A 308 -11.63 2.49 25.79
N ALA A 309 -10.56 3.22 26.03
CA ALA A 309 -10.23 3.76 27.35
C ALA A 309 -9.94 5.26 27.29
N THR A 310 -10.40 5.98 28.31
CA THR A 310 -10.10 7.41 28.50
C THR A 310 -8.69 7.60 29.07
N VAL A 311 -8.30 8.85 29.26
CA VAL A 311 -7.00 9.21 29.86
C VAL A 311 -6.85 8.73 31.32
N ASP A 312 -7.98 8.46 31.99
CA ASP A 312 -8.04 7.95 33.37
C ASP A 312 -8.18 6.42 33.42
N ASP A 313 -7.97 5.74 32.29
CA ASP A 313 -8.11 4.28 32.12
C ASP A 313 -9.55 3.77 32.38
N GLU A 314 -10.54 4.66 32.28
CA GLU A 314 -11.94 4.29 32.38
C GLU A 314 -12.46 3.82 31.02
N THR A 315 -13.26 2.74 31.02
CA THR A 315 -13.88 2.23 29.80
C THR A 315 -14.80 3.27 29.17
N LEU A 316 -14.52 3.64 27.93
CA LEU A 316 -15.35 4.51 27.11
C LEU A 316 -16.29 3.67 26.24
N THR A 317 -17.59 3.97 26.30
CA THR A 317 -18.57 3.44 25.34
C THR A 317 -18.88 4.52 24.32
N LEU A 318 -18.67 4.21 23.04
CA LEU A 318 -19.05 5.09 21.93
C LEU A 318 -20.49 4.79 21.51
N ASP A 319 -21.29 5.83 21.31
CA ASP A 319 -22.63 5.71 20.77
C ASP A 319 -22.57 5.41 19.27
N ALA A 320 -23.61 4.77 18.73
CA ALA A 320 -23.67 4.44 17.29
C ALA A 320 -23.68 5.68 16.38
N ALA A 321 -24.11 6.83 16.90
CA ALA A 321 -24.11 8.11 16.18
C ALA A 321 -22.77 8.87 16.29
N ASP A 322 -21.85 8.42 17.15
CA ASP A 322 -20.56 9.07 17.31
C ASP A 322 -19.72 8.87 16.05
N LEU A 323 -19.17 9.99 15.59
CA LEU A 323 -18.14 10.01 14.57
C LEU A 323 -16.79 10.13 15.27
N VAL A 324 -15.86 9.27 14.86
CA VAL A 324 -14.53 9.17 15.47
C VAL A 324 -13.45 9.40 14.43
N GLY A 325 -12.36 10.03 14.82
CA GLY A 325 -11.20 10.26 13.98
C GLY A 325 -9.91 10.07 14.74
N VAL A 326 -8.79 10.16 14.02
CA VAL A 326 -7.49 10.21 14.67
C VAL A 326 -7.28 11.59 15.28
N ALA A 327 -6.88 11.64 16.55
CA ALA A 327 -6.73 12.88 17.28
C ALA A 327 -5.52 13.68 16.76
N HIS A 328 -5.74 14.93 16.39
CA HIS A 328 -4.68 15.87 16.10
C HIS A 328 -4.31 16.63 17.39
N PRO A 329 -3.03 17.00 17.66
CA PRO A 329 -2.66 17.68 18.90
C PRO A 329 -3.13 19.13 19.00
N LEU A 330 -3.32 19.84 17.86
CA LEU A 330 -3.78 21.24 17.82
C LEU A 330 -5.01 21.51 18.72
N PRO A 331 -6.12 20.77 18.63
CA PRO A 331 -7.30 20.99 19.48
C PRO A 331 -7.16 20.52 20.94
N ILE A 332 -6.08 19.81 21.30
CA ILE A 332 -5.91 19.22 22.63
C ILE A 332 -5.06 20.15 23.50
N ALA A 333 -5.54 20.49 24.69
CA ALA A 333 -4.80 21.28 25.66
C ALA A 333 -3.50 20.58 26.08
N GLU A 334 -2.43 21.34 26.36
CA GLU A 334 -1.12 20.76 26.70
C GLU A 334 -1.17 19.89 27.96
N GLU A 335 -1.99 20.25 28.94
CA GLU A 335 -2.19 19.47 30.16
C GLU A 335 -2.77 18.08 29.84
N GLU A 336 -3.73 18.00 28.92
CA GLU A 336 -4.30 16.74 28.46
C GLU A 336 -3.31 15.96 27.60
N ARG A 337 -2.59 16.62 26.68
CA ARG A 337 -1.52 15.98 25.90
C ARG A 337 -0.47 15.34 26.80
N ALA A 338 -0.04 16.05 27.84
CA ALA A 338 0.94 15.54 28.81
C ALA A 338 0.44 14.30 29.57
N ARG A 339 -0.85 14.23 29.90
CA ARG A 339 -1.45 13.04 30.50
C ARG A 339 -1.46 11.87 29.51
N TRP A 340 -1.84 12.09 28.26
CA TRP A 340 -1.78 11.05 27.23
C TRP A 340 -0.38 10.54 26.94
N ARG A 341 0.65 11.42 26.95
CA ARG A 341 2.05 10.99 26.84
C ARG A 341 2.42 10.00 27.95
N ARG A 342 2.05 10.31 29.20
CA ARG A 342 2.28 9.40 30.35
C ARG A 342 1.56 8.07 30.17
N VAL A 343 0.29 8.08 29.73
CA VAL A 343 -0.45 6.84 29.45
C VAL A 343 0.29 6.00 28.40
N PHE A 344 0.75 6.58 27.29
CA PHE A 344 1.52 5.82 26.30
C PHE A 344 2.84 5.28 26.86
N GLU A 345 3.54 6.05 27.71
CA GLU A 345 4.76 5.59 28.39
C GLU A 345 4.48 4.42 29.36
N ASP A 346 3.44 4.53 30.19
CA ASP A 346 3.06 3.53 31.21
C ASP A 346 2.71 2.18 30.58
N TYR A 347 2.08 2.18 29.41
CA TYR A 347 1.76 0.96 28.64
C TYR A 347 2.88 0.55 27.66
N ALA A 348 4.03 1.23 27.68
CA ALA A 348 5.15 1.00 26.76
C ALA A 348 4.76 1.08 25.27
N LEU A 349 3.76 1.91 24.95
CA LEU A 349 3.23 2.10 23.61
C LEU A 349 4.04 3.18 22.90
N LEU A 350 4.94 2.77 22.01
CA LEU A 350 5.62 3.71 21.12
C LEU A 350 4.62 4.27 20.10
N PRO A 351 4.44 5.60 19.99
CA PRO A 351 3.49 6.17 19.03
C PRO A 351 3.73 5.66 17.60
N ALA A 352 2.62 5.48 16.88
CA ALA A 352 2.62 5.02 15.48
C ALA A 352 3.37 5.98 14.53
N PHE A 353 3.24 7.27 14.79
CA PHE A 353 3.88 8.39 14.10
C PHE A 353 3.94 9.58 15.08
N PRO A 354 4.64 10.69 14.75
CA PRO A 354 4.65 11.89 15.59
C PRO A 354 3.23 12.48 15.68
N GLN A 355 2.50 12.11 16.74
CA GLN A 355 1.11 12.49 16.98
C GLN A 355 1.01 13.57 18.06
N LEU A 356 1.25 13.23 19.33
CA LEU A 356 1.14 14.19 20.45
C LEU A 356 2.25 15.25 20.46
N ASP A 357 3.40 14.93 19.87
CA ASP A 357 4.56 15.81 19.74
C ASP A 357 4.70 16.39 18.32
N ARG A 358 3.62 16.35 17.53
CA ARG A 358 3.62 16.92 16.19
C ARG A 358 3.67 18.44 16.28
N ASP A 359 4.54 19.06 15.49
CA ASP A 359 4.58 20.52 15.34
C ASP A 359 3.25 21.04 14.78
N VAL A 360 2.78 22.16 15.31
CA VAL A 360 1.49 22.76 14.96
C VAL A 360 1.73 24.19 14.53
N HIS A 361 1.40 24.52 13.29
CA HIS A 361 1.71 25.83 12.71
C HIS A 361 0.44 26.66 12.54
N ALA A 362 0.49 27.94 12.91
CA ALA A 362 -0.61 28.85 12.62
C ALA A 362 -0.53 29.35 11.17
N TRP A 363 -1.66 29.34 10.47
CA TRP A 363 -1.77 30.07 9.20
C TRP A 363 -1.88 31.57 9.47
N PRO A 364 -1.21 32.45 8.70
CA PRO A 364 -1.30 33.89 8.91
C PRO A 364 -2.72 34.44 8.80
N GLU A 365 -3.15 35.21 9.80
CA GLU A 365 -4.52 35.75 9.90
C GLU A 365 -4.88 36.68 8.74
N ASP A 366 -3.90 37.42 8.23
CA ASP A 366 -4.04 38.39 7.15
C ASP A 366 -4.30 37.77 5.77
N SER A 367 -4.15 36.43 5.61
CA SER A 367 -4.52 35.70 4.38
C SER A 367 -5.70 34.76 4.54
N LEU A 368 -6.40 34.78 5.68
CA LEU A 368 -7.57 33.89 5.85
C LEU A 368 -8.72 34.24 4.90
N ALA A 369 -8.83 35.50 4.46
CA ALA A 369 -9.86 35.94 3.52
C ALA A 369 -9.42 35.86 2.05
N ASP A 370 -8.31 35.18 1.76
CA ASP A 370 -7.76 35.03 0.42
C ASP A 370 -7.72 33.56 -0.01
N SER A 371 -7.82 33.35 -1.32
CA SER A 371 -7.61 32.05 -1.98
C SER A 371 -6.19 31.90 -2.53
N VAL A 372 -5.37 32.95 -2.43
CA VAL A 372 -3.98 33.00 -2.92
C VAL A 372 -3.10 33.67 -1.88
N ASP A 373 -2.01 33.01 -1.51
CA ASP A 373 -1.00 33.53 -0.60
C ASP A 373 0.32 33.78 -1.34
N PRO A 374 0.73 35.06 -1.51
CA PRO A 374 1.94 35.42 -2.24
C PRO A 374 3.23 35.38 -1.41
N ARG A 375 3.20 35.05 -0.12
CA ARG A 375 4.39 35.13 0.76
C ARG A 375 5.54 34.22 0.32
N PHE A 376 5.24 33.17 -0.43
CA PHE A 376 6.22 32.22 -0.97
C PHE A 376 6.86 32.71 -2.27
N ARG A 377 6.27 33.70 -2.94
CA ARG A 377 6.77 34.21 -4.22
C ARG A 377 8.21 34.72 -4.09
N GLY A 378 9.05 34.36 -5.05
CA GLY A 378 10.45 34.79 -5.10
C GLY A 378 11.41 33.93 -4.30
N GLN A 379 10.92 32.89 -3.60
CA GLN A 379 11.78 32.08 -2.75
C GLN A 379 12.51 31.00 -3.52
N LEU A 380 13.81 30.93 -3.30
CA LEU A 380 14.68 29.95 -3.93
C LEU A 380 14.71 28.66 -3.11
N VAL A 381 14.10 27.61 -3.65
CA VAL A 381 14.03 26.30 -3.02
C VAL A 381 14.79 25.28 -3.86
N HIS A 382 15.50 24.37 -3.17
CA HIS A 382 16.14 23.27 -3.87
C HIS A 382 15.08 22.25 -4.30
N PRO A 383 15.09 21.78 -5.56
CA PRO A 383 14.13 20.78 -6.05
C PRO A 383 13.99 19.52 -5.19
N ALA A 384 15.04 19.09 -4.49
CA ALA A 384 14.94 17.94 -3.60
C ALA A 384 14.03 18.19 -2.37
N ARG A 385 13.86 19.44 -1.92
CA ARG A 385 12.90 19.78 -0.84
C ARG A 385 11.47 19.71 -1.36
N LEU A 386 11.20 20.26 -2.56
CA LEU A 386 9.90 20.14 -3.23
C LEU A 386 9.52 18.69 -3.43
N ARG A 387 10.44 17.86 -3.92
CA ARG A 387 10.17 16.44 -4.10
C ARG A 387 9.83 15.72 -2.78
N ARG A 388 10.37 16.13 -1.64
CA ARG A 388 10.01 15.51 -0.34
C ARG A 388 8.54 15.72 0.02
N LEU A 389 7.90 16.79 -0.45
CA LEU A 389 6.46 16.98 -0.27
C LEU A 389 5.63 15.86 -0.91
N THR A 390 6.18 15.16 -1.92
CA THR A 390 5.49 13.99 -2.48
C THR A 390 5.34 12.83 -1.50
N GLU A 391 6.21 12.76 -0.48
CA GLU A 391 6.08 11.81 0.62
C GLU A 391 4.95 12.19 1.59
N LEU A 392 4.52 13.44 1.56
CA LEU A 392 3.43 14.04 2.36
C LEU A 392 2.10 14.14 1.59
N GLY A 393 2.00 13.48 0.42
CA GLY A 393 0.77 13.42 -0.37
C GLY A 393 0.69 14.40 -1.55
N TRP A 394 1.66 15.31 -1.70
CA TRP A 394 1.69 16.22 -2.84
C TRP A 394 1.98 15.48 -4.15
N ARG A 395 1.38 15.93 -5.24
CA ARG A 395 1.46 15.32 -6.57
C ARG A 395 2.16 16.24 -7.54
N GLU A 396 3.21 15.73 -8.17
CA GLU A 396 3.96 16.41 -9.23
C GLU A 396 3.10 16.60 -10.49
N ARG A 397 3.05 17.84 -10.99
CA ARG A 397 2.50 18.20 -12.30
C ARG A 397 3.59 18.89 -13.12
N GLY A 398 3.58 18.62 -14.42
CA GLY A 398 4.64 19.07 -15.30
C GLY A 398 4.36 18.84 -16.77
N TRP A 399 5.11 19.55 -17.60
CA TRP A 399 5.02 19.54 -19.05
C TRP A 399 6.41 19.69 -19.65
N GLY A 400 6.61 19.19 -20.86
CA GLY A 400 7.92 19.24 -21.52
C GLY A 400 9.03 18.46 -20.80
N GLY A 401 8.67 17.51 -19.91
CA GLY A 401 9.62 16.69 -19.15
C GLY A 401 10.13 17.30 -17.83
N ALA A 402 9.65 18.49 -17.46
CA ALA A 402 9.95 19.13 -16.18
C ALA A 402 8.71 19.19 -15.28
N VAL A 403 8.90 18.96 -13.99
CA VAL A 403 7.91 19.25 -12.94
C VAL A 403 7.93 20.75 -12.67
N ARG A 404 6.76 21.38 -12.61
CA ARG A 404 6.59 22.84 -12.45
C ARG A 404 5.54 23.24 -11.42
N GLU A 405 4.77 22.27 -10.97
CA GLU A 405 3.72 22.48 -10.00
C GLU A 405 3.62 21.26 -9.10
N LEU A 406 3.36 21.47 -7.82
CA LEU A 406 2.91 20.45 -6.90
C LEU A 406 1.46 20.73 -6.51
N THR A 407 0.66 19.68 -6.45
CA THR A 407 -0.75 19.76 -6.06
C THR A 407 -1.06 18.88 -4.87
N LEU A 408 -1.75 19.40 -3.86
CA LEU A 408 -2.24 18.62 -2.71
C LEU A 408 -3.76 18.60 -2.76
N ALA A 409 -4.36 17.41 -2.71
CA ALA A 409 -5.81 17.30 -2.54
C ALA A 409 -6.14 17.45 -1.04
N LEU A 410 -7.12 18.29 -0.73
CA LEU A 410 -7.64 18.52 0.60
C LEU A 410 -9.08 17.97 0.70
N PRO A 411 -9.64 17.88 1.92
CA PRO A 411 -11.06 17.62 2.11
C PRO A 411 -11.97 18.58 1.32
N GLU A 412 -13.25 18.21 1.18
CA GLU A 412 -14.30 19.04 0.55
C GLU A 412 -14.05 19.41 -0.93
N ASN A 413 -13.24 18.59 -1.65
CA ASN A 413 -12.87 18.80 -3.05
C ASN A 413 -12.08 20.09 -3.30
N VAL A 414 -11.31 20.53 -2.31
CA VAL A 414 -10.35 21.62 -2.44
C VAL A 414 -8.99 21.05 -2.85
N ALA A 415 -8.24 21.77 -3.66
CA ALA A 415 -6.83 21.44 -3.93
C ALA A 415 -5.93 22.65 -3.67
N VAL A 416 -4.69 22.40 -3.29
CA VAL A 416 -3.65 23.43 -3.16
C VAL A 416 -2.67 23.29 -4.31
N HIS A 417 -2.28 24.42 -4.90
CA HIS A 417 -1.31 24.51 -5.97
C HIS A 417 -0.09 25.28 -5.47
N LEU A 418 1.08 24.68 -5.62
CA LEU A 418 2.37 25.32 -5.42
C LEU A 418 3.12 25.31 -6.75
N ARG A 419 3.24 26.48 -7.38
CA ARG A 419 3.93 26.64 -8.67
C ARG A 419 5.35 27.15 -8.49
N PHE A 420 6.20 26.82 -9.45
CA PHE A 420 7.60 27.27 -9.46
C PHE A 420 8.20 27.21 -10.86
N GLU A 421 9.12 28.13 -11.14
CA GLU A 421 9.83 28.24 -12.42
C GLU A 421 11.36 28.24 -12.18
N PRO A 422 12.19 27.74 -13.12
CA PRO A 422 11.83 27.15 -14.43
C PRO A 422 11.27 25.70 -14.35
N GLY A 423 11.10 25.16 -13.14
CA GLY A 423 10.80 23.76 -12.89
C GLY A 423 12.04 22.89 -12.68
N TYR A 424 11.85 21.59 -12.42
CA TYR A 424 12.96 20.64 -12.25
C TYR A 424 12.71 19.31 -12.99
N VAL A 425 13.81 18.66 -13.39
CA VAL A 425 13.78 17.32 -13.95
C VAL A 425 14.14 16.31 -12.88
N VAL A 426 13.26 15.34 -12.65
CA VAL A 426 13.38 14.29 -11.61
C VAL A 426 14.72 13.54 -11.68
N THR A 427 15.27 13.32 -12.88
CA THR A 427 16.54 12.58 -13.06
C THR A 427 17.79 13.41 -12.75
N ASP A 428 17.66 14.73 -12.63
CA ASP A 428 18.78 15.64 -12.41
C ASP A 428 18.92 16.06 -10.93
N LEU A 429 18.01 15.58 -10.08
CA LEU A 429 18.07 15.83 -8.64
C LEU A 429 19.39 15.32 -8.05
N GLY A 430 20.09 16.21 -7.34
CA GLY A 430 21.39 15.92 -6.73
C GLY A 430 22.58 15.98 -7.70
N ARG A 431 22.35 16.28 -8.99
CA ARG A 431 23.41 16.55 -9.98
C ARG A 431 23.65 18.04 -10.21
N SER A 432 22.74 18.88 -9.73
CA SER A 432 22.76 20.32 -9.87
C SER A 432 22.29 20.97 -8.57
N ASP A 433 22.92 22.09 -8.20
CA ASP A 433 22.49 22.94 -7.09
C ASP A 433 21.45 23.98 -7.52
N ALA A 434 21.02 23.94 -8.79
CA ALA A 434 20.02 24.85 -9.34
C ALA A 434 18.78 24.91 -8.45
N ARG A 435 18.38 26.14 -8.12
CA ARG A 435 17.18 26.44 -7.36
C ARG A 435 16.03 26.73 -8.31
N VAL A 436 14.83 26.45 -7.86
CA VAL A 436 13.62 26.96 -8.49
C VAL A 436 13.08 28.10 -7.63
N GLU A 437 12.46 29.07 -8.28
CA GLU A 437 11.77 30.16 -7.61
C GLU A 437 10.31 29.75 -7.42
N LEU A 438 9.85 29.77 -6.17
CA LEU A 438 8.43 29.57 -5.85
C LEU A 438 7.62 30.78 -6.33
N ASP A 439 6.40 30.49 -6.78
CA ASP A 439 5.36 31.49 -7.02
C ASP A 439 4.37 31.50 -5.82
N ASP A 440 3.12 31.89 -6.05
CA ASP A 440 2.08 31.88 -5.02
C ASP A 440 1.62 30.45 -4.67
N VAL A 441 1.09 30.31 -3.45
CA VAL A 441 0.29 29.16 -3.03
C VAL A 441 -1.18 29.50 -3.25
N ALA A 442 -1.90 28.70 -4.03
CA ALA A 442 -3.28 28.97 -4.40
C ALA A 442 -4.21 27.80 -4.08
N LEU A 443 -5.41 28.11 -3.61
CA LEU A 443 -6.50 27.15 -3.49
C LEU A 443 -7.27 27.05 -4.82
N GLU A 444 -7.57 25.83 -5.24
CA GLU A 444 -8.53 25.50 -6.29
C GLU A 444 -9.79 24.92 -5.63
N GLY A 445 -10.92 25.58 -5.82
CA GLY A 445 -12.21 25.17 -5.27
C GLY A 445 -13.29 26.23 -5.50
N ARG A 446 -14.55 25.89 -5.24
CA ARG A 446 -15.68 26.80 -5.49
C ARG A 446 -15.81 27.82 -4.35
N ARG A 447 -15.26 29.03 -4.55
CA ARG A 447 -15.27 30.14 -3.58
C ARG A 447 -14.75 29.68 -2.21
N VAL A 448 -13.50 29.28 -2.18
CA VAL A 448 -12.81 28.81 -0.98
C VAL A 448 -11.63 29.72 -0.71
N ASP A 449 -11.54 30.22 0.52
CA ASP A 449 -10.39 30.96 1.04
C ASP A 449 -9.70 30.12 2.13
N PHE A 450 -8.48 30.48 2.54
CA PHE A 450 -7.78 29.72 3.59
C PHE A 450 -8.58 29.68 4.90
N GLY A 451 -9.40 30.69 5.18
CA GLY A 451 -10.31 30.80 6.31
C GLY A 451 -11.36 29.67 6.39
N ASP A 452 -11.77 29.14 5.24
CA ASP A 452 -12.78 28.08 5.14
C ASP A 452 -12.21 26.68 5.47
N LEU A 453 -10.90 26.50 5.34
CA LEU A 453 -10.23 25.27 5.76
C LEU A 453 -10.28 25.12 7.28
N SER A 454 -10.35 23.89 7.77
CA SER A 454 -10.29 23.66 9.21
C SER A 454 -8.94 24.10 9.80
N PRO A 455 -8.87 24.45 11.10
CA PRO A 455 -7.60 24.77 11.75
C PRO A 455 -6.54 23.67 11.63
N VAL A 456 -6.96 22.40 11.67
CA VAL A 456 -6.06 21.25 11.51
C VAL A 456 -5.49 21.19 10.10
N VAL A 457 -6.35 21.25 9.07
CA VAL A 457 -5.90 21.20 7.67
C VAL A 457 -4.99 22.38 7.34
N ARG A 458 -5.29 23.58 7.85
CA ARG A 458 -4.41 24.75 7.72
C ARG A 458 -3.06 24.55 8.39
N SER A 459 -3.04 24.03 9.61
CA SER A 459 -1.80 23.76 10.35
C SER A 459 -0.93 22.75 9.62
N GLU A 460 -1.53 21.71 9.05
CA GLU A 460 -0.83 20.71 8.26
C GLU A 460 -0.27 21.27 6.96
N LEU A 461 -1.06 22.10 6.26
CA LEU A 461 -0.57 22.80 5.07
C LEU A 461 0.60 23.74 5.42
N ALA A 462 0.49 24.48 6.52
CA ALA A 462 1.56 25.34 7.01
C ALA A 462 2.82 24.53 7.36
N ARG A 463 2.67 23.40 8.06
CA ARG A 463 3.76 22.49 8.41
C ARG A 463 4.49 21.96 7.18
N ASP A 464 3.74 21.51 6.17
CA ASP A 464 4.30 21.05 4.90
C ASP A 464 5.13 22.16 4.23
N LEU A 465 4.58 23.38 4.14
CA LEU A 465 5.24 24.52 3.49
C LEU A 465 6.43 25.06 4.31
N ALA A 466 6.36 25.03 5.64
CA ALA A 466 7.47 25.40 6.53
C ALA A 466 8.71 24.51 6.31
N SER A 467 8.52 23.26 5.85
CA SER A 467 9.63 22.37 5.49
C SER A 467 10.43 22.86 4.26
N LEU A 468 9.83 23.70 3.41
CA LEU A 468 10.51 24.30 2.27
C LEU A 468 11.39 25.47 2.72
N HIS A 469 10.84 26.33 3.60
CA HIS A 469 11.50 27.52 4.14
C HIS A 469 10.86 27.94 5.48
N ALA A 470 11.64 28.48 6.41
CA ALA A 470 11.22 28.83 7.77
C ALA A 470 10.42 30.16 7.85
N LEU A 471 9.40 30.33 6.99
CA LEU A 471 8.59 31.55 6.95
C LEU A 471 7.39 31.53 7.89
N LEU A 472 6.85 30.34 8.14
CA LEU A 472 5.62 30.21 8.91
C LEU A 472 5.99 29.97 10.38
N PRO A 473 5.32 30.66 11.32
CA PRO A 473 5.56 30.45 12.74
C PRO A 473 5.22 29.00 13.11
N ALA A 474 6.06 28.42 13.97
CA ALA A 474 5.85 27.12 14.59
C ALA A 474 4.99 27.22 15.86
#